data_AF-A0A438CTZ8-F1
#
_entry.id   AF-A0A438CTZ8-F1
#
_cell.length_a   1.000
_cell.length_b   1.000
_cell.length_c   1.000
_cell.angle_alpha   90.00
_cell.angle_beta   90.00
_cell.angle_gamma   90.00
#
_symmetry.space_group_name_H-M   'P 1'
#
loop_
_entity.id
_entity.type
_entity.pdbx_description
1 polymer ?
#
loop_
_entity_poly.entity_id
_entity_poly.type
_entity_poly.pdbx_seq_one_letter_code
_entity_poly.pdbx_strand_id
1 'polypeptide(L)'
;MVIVSDPLANVDKEKTDILMYCTGGIRCDVYSAILRQRGFQNLYTLKGGVSHYLEKEGPMEWIGNLFVFDSRLSLPPSTYKTEAVSETSGAHQVSEGSTFARCYICNSQLHELRHRNCANLDCNLLFLCCTQCLKDLRGCCCLDCTSAPRLRPVLPGHQRYKKWYIYRDMELQTNSTA
;
A
#
# COMPACT_ATOMS: atom_id res chain seq x y z
N MET A 1 -18.72 -13.81 -3.40
CA MET A 1 -19.19 -12.43 -3.60
C MET A 1 -19.53 -11.88 -2.22
N VAL A 2 -18.62 -11.12 -1.60
CA VAL A 2 -18.94 -10.46 -0.33
C VAL A 2 -19.88 -9.31 -0.70
N ILE A 3 -21.17 -9.46 -0.40
CA ILE A 3 -22.09 -8.33 -0.41
C ILE A 3 -21.68 -7.49 0.79
N VAL A 4 -20.71 -6.61 0.61
CA VAL A 4 -20.38 -5.61 1.62
C VAL A 4 -21.58 -4.66 1.62
N SER A 5 -22.45 -4.79 2.61
CA SER A 5 -23.52 -3.84 2.85
C SER A 5 -22.91 -2.44 2.92
N ASP A 6 -23.40 -1.50 2.11
CA ASP A 6 -22.94 -0.12 2.15
C ASP A 6 -23.14 0.43 3.58
N PRO A 7 -22.06 0.75 4.32
CA PRO A 7 -22.16 1.20 5.71
C PRO A 7 -22.90 2.53 5.84
N LEU A 8 -23.10 3.25 4.73
CA LEU A 8 -23.80 4.53 4.68
C LEU A 8 -25.27 4.42 4.25
N ALA A 9 -25.78 3.21 3.98
CA ALA A 9 -27.12 3.04 3.40
C ALA A 9 -28.26 3.50 4.32
N ASN A 10 -28.14 3.29 5.64
CA ASN A 10 -29.23 3.48 6.60
C ASN A 10 -28.90 4.49 7.70
N VAL A 11 -27.94 5.39 7.46
CA VAL A 11 -27.53 6.39 8.44
C VAL A 11 -28.31 7.70 8.26
N ASP A 12 -28.47 8.45 9.35
CA ASP A 12 -29.03 9.81 9.30
C ASP A 12 -28.02 10.76 8.64
N LYS A 13 -28.31 11.18 7.42
CA LYS A 13 -27.37 11.96 6.59
C LYS A 13 -27.11 13.38 7.11
N GLU A 14 -27.99 13.91 7.95
CA GLU A 14 -27.87 15.25 8.52
C GLU A 14 -27.03 15.24 9.80
N LYS A 15 -27.09 14.13 10.56
CA LYS A 15 -26.40 14.00 11.84
C LYS A 15 -25.10 13.22 11.79
N THR A 16 -24.89 12.41 10.76
CA THR A 16 -23.70 11.56 10.66
C THR A 16 -22.49 12.38 10.26
N ASP A 17 -21.54 12.52 11.19
CA ASP A 17 -20.22 13.08 10.90
C ASP A 17 -19.37 12.08 10.11
N ILE A 18 -18.88 12.52 8.95
CA ILE A 18 -18.00 11.73 8.08
C ILE A 18 -16.66 12.44 7.95
N LEU A 19 -15.62 11.88 8.57
CA LEU A 19 -14.24 12.30 8.38
C LEU A 19 -13.57 11.44 7.30
N MET A 20 -13.02 12.08 6.27
CA MET A 20 -12.29 11.43 5.20
C MET A 20 -10.83 11.85 5.19
N TYR A 21 -9.96 10.90 4.89
CA TYR A 21 -8.56 11.16 4.58
C TYR A 21 -8.09 10.28 3.43
N CYS A 22 -7.08 10.75 2.72
CA CYS A 22 -6.31 9.98 1.76
C CYS A 22 -4.87 10.50 1.77
N THR A 23 -3.96 9.89 0.99
CA THR A 23 -2.53 10.23 1.00
C THR A 23 -2.28 11.74 0.90
N GLY A 24 -2.92 12.43 -0.06
CA GLY A 24 -2.69 13.87 -0.32
C GLY A 24 -3.96 14.72 -0.44
N GLY A 25 -5.10 14.27 0.10
CA GLY A 25 -6.36 15.04 0.14
C GLY A 25 -7.24 14.96 -1.11
N ILE A 26 -6.69 14.91 -2.33
CA ILE A 26 -7.48 15.07 -3.58
C ILE A 26 -8.68 14.10 -3.75
N ARG A 27 -8.56 12.84 -3.30
CA ARG A 27 -9.68 11.90 -3.36
C ARG A 27 -10.80 12.33 -2.42
N CYS A 28 -10.47 12.85 -1.25
CA CYS A 28 -11.44 13.32 -0.28
C CYS A 28 -12.26 14.49 -0.84
N ASP A 29 -11.68 15.37 -1.65
CA ASP A 29 -12.42 16.46 -2.30
C ASP A 29 -13.49 15.91 -3.26
N VAL A 30 -13.11 14.93 -4.09
CA VAL A 30 -14.02 14.26 -5.03
C VAL A 30 -15.14 13.52 -4.27
N TYR A 31 -14.79 12.72 -3.26
CA TYR A 31 -15.78 11.97 -2.48
C TYR A 31 -16.68 12.89 -1.65
N SER A 32 -16.17 14.02 -1.15
CA SER A 32 -16.99 15.03 -0.48
C SER A 32 -18.05 15.59 -1.41
N ALA A 33 -17.71 15.90 -2.66
CA ALA A 33 -18.70 16.35 -3.66
C ALA A 33 -19.80 15.29 -3.90
N ILE A 34 -19.41 14.02 -4.02
CA ILE A 34 -20.35 12.89 -4.21
C ILE A 34 -21.27 12.73 -2.99
N LEU A 35 -20.71 12.76 -1.77
CA LEU A 35 -21.50 12.59 -0.55
C LEU A 35 -22.44 13.76 -0.28
N ARG A 36 -22.04 15.01 -0.61
CA ARG A 36 -22.94 16.17 -0.59
C ARG A 36 -24.13 15.97 -1.52
N GLN A 37 -23.89 15.51 -2.75
CA GLN A 37 -24.98 15.22 -3.70
C GLN A 37 -25.92 14.13 -3.20
N ARG A 38 -25.42 13.19 -2.37
CA ARG A 38 -26.23 12.14 -1.73
C ARG A 38 -26.98 12.61 -0.47
N GLY A 39 -26.78 13.86 -0.04
CA GLY A 39 -27.49 14.49 1.07
C GLY A 39 -26.74 14.52 2.40
N PHE A 40 -25.47 14.11 2.45
CA PHE A 40 -24.67 14.21 3.68
C PHE A 40 -24.25 15.66 3.94
N GLN A 41 -24.50 16.13 5.17
CA GLN A 41 -24.21 17.52 5.55
C GLN A 41 -22.85 17.66 6.25
N ASN A 42 -22.54 16.76 7.19
CA ASN A 42 -21.36 16.87 8.04
C ASN A 42 -20.16 16.12 7.44
N LEU A 43 -19.47 16.77 6.51
CA LEU A 43 -18.33 16.20 5.80
C LEU A 43 -17.05 16.95 6.17
N TYR A 44 -16.10 16.21 6.72
CA TYR A 44 -14.80 16.71 7.15
C TYR A 44 -13.70 16.02 6.37
N THR A 45 -12.66 16.77 6.00
CA THR A 45 -11.52 16.24 5.25
C THR A 45 -10.22 16.65 5.91
N LEU A 46 -9.27 15.73 6.02
CA LEU A 46 -7.92 16.05 6.45
C LEU A 46 -7.23 16.93 5.39
N LYS A 47 -7.04 18.22 5.70
CA LYS A 47 -6.44 19.19 4.79
C LYS A 47 -5.03 18.74 4.38
N GLY A 48 -4.77 18.65 3.08
CA GLY A 48 -3.48 18.16 2.55
C GLY A 48 -3.25 16.65 2.73
N GLY A 49 -4.22 15.91 3.27
CA GLY A 49 -4.14 14.47 3.47
C GLY A 49 -3.13 14.04 4.54
N VAL A 50 -2.89 12.73 4.58
CA VAL A 50 -2.01 12.12 5.58
C VAL A 50 -0.57 12.62 5.45
N SER A 51 -0.08 12.89 4.23
CA SER A 51 1.28 13.42 4.06
C SER A 51 1.48 14.75 4.78
N HIS A 52 0.48 15.64 4.73
CA HIS A 52 0.53 16.92 5.42
C HIS A 52 0.39 16.75 6.95
N TYR A 53 -0.47 15.83 7.40
CA TYR A 53 -0.57 15.47 8.81
C TYR A 53 0.77 14.98 9.37
N LEU A 54 1.43 14.04 8.69
CA LEU A 54 2.73 13.51 9.12
C LEU A 54 3.83 14.58 9.10
N GLU A 55 3.75 15.55 8.19
CA GLU A 55 4.66 16.69 8.13
C GLU A 55 4.47 17.63 9.32
N LYS A 56 3.22 17.96 9.68
CA LYS A 56 2.91 18.98 10.71
C LYS A 56 2.85 18.43 12.13
N GLU A 57 2.15 17.31 12.32
CA GLU A 57 1.89 16.73 13.64
C GLU A 57 2.88 15.60 13.98
N GLY A 58 3.61 15.09 12.99
CA GLY A 58 4.46 13.92 13.15
C GLY A 58 3.68 12.61 13.25
N PRO A 59 4.32 11.52 13.72
CA PRO A 59 3.73 10.18 13.68
C PRO A 59 2.83 9.82 14.87
N MET A 60 2.49 10.76 15.76
CA MET A 60 2.03 10.43 17.13
C MET A 60 0.91 9.37 17.20
N GLU A 61 -0.09 9.46 16.32
CA GLU A 61 -1.23 8.51 16.27
C GLU A 61 -1.22 7.64 15.00
N TRP A 62 -0.14 7.69 14.21
CA TRP A 62 -0.05 6.99 12.94
C TRP A 62 0.64 5.63 13.09
N ILE A 63 -0.05 4.56 12.67
CA ILE A 63 0.46 3.19 12.70
C ILE A 63 0.86 2.73 11.30
N GLY A 64 2.09 2.25 11.16
CA GLY A 64 2.63 1.70 9.91
C GLY A 64 3.17 2.76 8.96
N ASN A 65 3.22 2.45 7.67
CA ASN A 65 3.81 3.31 6.64
C ASN A 65 2.73 3.88 5.72
N LEU A 66 2.95 5.10 5.22
CA LEU A 66 2.03 5.74 4.29
C LEU A 66 2.25 5.24 2.87
N PHE A 67 1.22 4.64 2.26
CA PHE A 67 1.26 4.19 0.88
C PHE A 67 1.30 5.37 -0.12
N VAL A 68 2.23 5.30 -1.08
CA VAL A 68 2.42 6.27 -2.16
C VAL A 68 2.44 5.57 -3.52
N PHE A 69 1.86 6.21 -4.53
CA PHE A 69 1.59 5.62 -5.84
C PHE A 69 2.77 5.77 -6.81
N ASP A 70 3.97 5.40 -6.34
CA ASP A 70 5.20 5.44 -7.15
C ASP A 70 6.19 4.34 -6.74
N SER A 71 7.42 4.42 -7.25
CA SER A 71 8.52 3.48 -6.99
C SER A 71 8.97 3.41 -5.53
N ARG A 72 8.38 4.18 -4.63
CA ARG A 72 8.57 4.11 -3.17
C ARG A 72 7.52 3.24 -2.48
N LEU A 73 6.34 3.00 -3.06
CA LEU A 73 5.14 2.25 -2.54
C LEU A 73 4.68 2.64 -1.14
N SER A 74 5.56 2.67 -0.15
CA SER A 74 5.20 2.93 1.22
C SER A 74 6.39 3.61 1.90
N LEU A 75 6.14 4.75 2.54
CA LEU A 75 7.15 5.55 3.20
C LEU A 75 6.92 5.55 4.71
N PRO A 76 7.96 5.37 5.53
CA PRO A 76 7.81 5.49 6.97
C PRO A 76 7.47 6.95 7.33
N PRO A 77 6.74 7.18 8.42
CA PRO A 77 6.35 8.53 8.86
C PRO A 77 7.50 9.51 9.00
N SER A 78 8.69 9.03 9.40
CA SER A 78 9.92 9.83 9.51
C SER A 78 10.35 10.51 8.20
N THR A 79 9.84 10.06 7.04
CA THR A 79 10.15 10.67 5.73
C THR A 79 9.50 12.04 5.55
N TYR A 80 8.43 12.35 6.29
CA TYR A 80 7.60 13.53 6.05
C TYR A 80 7.95 14.74 6.92
N LYS A 81 8.79 14.57 7.95
CA LYS A 81 9.22 15.69 8.81
C LYS A 81 10.56 16.23 8.31
N THR A 82 10.59 17.50 7.94
CA THR A 82 11.83 18.22 7.57
C THR A 82 12.08 19.29 8.64
N GLU A 83 13.14 19.07 9.44
CA GLU A 83 13.72 19.96 10.49
C GLU A 83 13.05 19.88 11.90
N ALA A 84 13.74 19.75 13.05
CA ALA A 84 15.16 19.84 13.41
C ALA A 84 15.46 18.97 14.66
N VAL A 85 16.55 18.19 14.67
CA VAL A 85 17.56 18.09 15.77
C VAL A 85 18.83 17.45 15.18
N SER A 86 19.97 18.07 15.49
CA SER A 86 21.34 17.55 15.38
C SER A 86 21.50 16.07 15.70
N GLU A 87 22.52 15.47 15.09
CA GLU A 87 23.42 14.46 15.66
C GLU A 87 22.95 13.76 16.95
N THR A 88 21.89 12.98 16.84
CA THR A 88 21.72 11.77 17.64
C THR A 88 21.12 10.74 16.71
N SER A 89 21.96 9.79 16.33
CA SER A 89 21.58 8.52 15.74
C SER A 89 20.58 7.81 16.66
N GLY A 90 19.31 8.14 16.50
CA GLY A 90 18.20 7.53 17.17
C GLY A 90 17.10 7.32 16.16
N ALA A 91 17.13 6.19 15.46
CA ALA A 91 15.96 5.66 14.80
C ALA A 91 14.84 5.64 15.85
N HIS A 92 13.92 6.60 15.79
CA HIS A 92 12.77 6.59 16.68
C HIS A 92 12.00 5.31 16.37
N GLN A 93 12.08 4.42 17.36
CA GLN A 93 11.70 3.04 17.27
C GLN A 93 10.22 2.96 16.93
N VAL A 94 9.94 2.48 15.72
CA VAL A 94 8.75 1.66 15.51
C VAL A 94 8.81 0.60 16.59
N SER A 95 7.83 0.58 17.48
CA SER A 95 7.76 -0.41 18.56
C SER A 95 7.96 -1.80 17.96
N GLU A 96 9.12 -2.36 18.28
CA GLU A 96 9.62 -3.64 17.80
C GLU A 96 8.62 -4.71 18.29
N GLY A 97 7.66 -5.06 17.44
CA GLY A 97 6.56 -5.98 17.78
C GLY A 97 5.15 -5.51 17.45
N SER A 98 4.93 -4.25 17.07
CA SER A 98 3.62 -3.84 16.56
C SER A 98 3.35 -4.49 15.21
N THR A 99 2.13 -4.97 15.03
CA THR A 99 1.72 -5.67 13.81
C THR A 99 0.95 -4.72 12.93
N PHE A 100 1.39 -4.62 11.69
CA PHE A 100 0.87 -3.62 10.76
C PHE A 100 -0.14 -4.21 9.78
N ALA A 101 0.01 -5.50 9.45
CA ALA A 101 -0.78 -6.17 8.45
C ALA A 101 -0.70 -7.70 8.60
N ARG A 102 -1.50 -8.39 7.80
CA ARG A 102 -1.44 -9.84 7.62
C ARG A 102 -0.96 -10.17 6.21
N CYS A 103 -0.26 -11.29 6.07
CA CYS A 103 0.10 -11.85 4.78
C CYS A 103 -1.18 -12.17 3.99
N TYR A 104 -1.25 -11.70 2.75
CA TYR A 104 -2.39 -11.95 1.86
C TYR A 104 -2.65 -13.44 1.62
N ILE A 105 -1.61 -14.28 1.69
CA ILE A 105 -1.68 -15.71 1.33
C ILE A 105 -1.99 -16.58 2.56
N CYS A 106 -1.15 -16.52 3.60
CA CYS A 106 -1.28 -17.40 4.77
C CYS A 106 -1.89 -16.71 5.99
N ASN A 107 -2.24 -15.42 5.88
CA ASN A 107 -2.79 -14.61 6.97
C ASN A 107 -1.86 -14.45 8.20
N SER A 108 -0.59 -14.84 8.10
CA SER A 108 0.40 -14.66 9.17
C SER A 108 0.66 -13.18 9.43
N GLN A 109 1.10 -12.88 10.65
CA GLN A 109 1.47 -11.55 11.08
C GLN A 109 2.66 -11.01 10.27
N LEU A 110 2.61 -9.73 9.87
CA LEU A 110 3.71 -9.06 9.19
C LEU A 110 4.33 -7.98 10.09
N HIS A 111 5.66 -8.04 10.18
CA HIS A 111 6.49 -7.04 10.88
C HIS A 111 6.99 -5.94 9.94
N GLU A 112 6.83 -6.10 8.63
CA GLU A 112 7.24 -5.12 7.63
C GLU A 112 6.23 -5.04 6.48
N LEU A 113 5.98 -3.81 6.00
CA LEU A 113 5.04 -3.54 4.90
C LEU A 113 5.70 -3.74 3.53
N ARG A 114 5.83 -5.00 3.11
CA ARG A 114 6.41 -5.37 1.81
C ARG A 114 5.36 -5.54 0.72
N HIS A 115 4.92 -4.42 0.15
CA HIS A 115 4.05 -4.44 -1.03
C HIS A 115 4.82 -4.92 -2.26
N ARG A 116 4.27 -5.88 -3.00
CA ARG A 116 4.84 -6.40 -4.25
C ARG A 116 3.75 -6.75 -5.24
N ASN A 117 4.05 -6.63 -6.53
CA ASN A 117 3.18 -7.16 -7.56
C ASN A 117 3.39 -8.66 -7.73
N CYS A 118 2.35 -9.39 -8.10
CA CYS A 118 2.41 -10.79 -8.49
C CYS A 118 3.41 -10.98 -9.65
N ALA A 119 4.25 -12.01 -9.58
CA ALA A 119 5.23 -12.32 -10.63
C ALA A 119 4.57 -12.55 -12.00
N ASN A 120 3.38 -13.16 -12.01
CA ASN A 120 2.53 -13.24 -13.20
C ASN A 120 2.20 -11.82 -13.72
N LEU A 121 2.66 -11.50 -14.92
CA LEU A 121 2.45 -10.22 -15.59
C LEU A 121 0.98 -9.94 -15.89
N ASP A 122 0.21 -10.96 -16.22
CA ASP A 122 -1.22 -10.85 -16.52
C ASP A 122 -2.03 -10.54 -15.26
N CYS A 123 -1.64 -11.10 -14.12
CA CYS A 123 -2.27 -10.83 -12.84
C CYS A 123 -1.86 -9.45 -12.29
N ASN A 124 -0.54 -9.23 -12.13
CA ASN A 124 0.06 -8.01 -11.60
C ASN A 124 -0.54 -7.48 -10.26
N LEU A 125 -1.30 -8.30 -9.53
CA LEU A 125 -1.93 -7.93 -8.27
C LEU A 125 -0.89 -7.39 -7.30
N LEU A 126 -1.13 -6.22 -6.71
CA LEU A 126 -0.30 -5.67 -5.64
C LEU A 126 -0.78 -6.23 -4.30
N PHE A 127 0.10 -6.90 -3.55
CA PHE A 127 -0.25 -7.56 -2.30
C PHE A 127 0.89 -7.50 -1.27
N LEU A 128 0.53 -7.75 -0.01
CA LEU A 128 1.47 -7.89 1.11
C LEU A 128 1.75 -9.37 1.37
N CYS A 129 3.02 -9.74 1.48
CA CYS A 129 3.43 -11.14 1.57
C CYS A 129 4.57 -11.33 2.57
N CYS A 130 4.48 -12.39 3.38
CA CYS A 130 5.61 -12.82 4.20
C CYS A 130 6.71 -13.42 3.32
N THR A 131 7.93 -13.47 3.83
CA THR A 131 9.09 -13.99 3.09
C THR A 131 8.92 -15.48 2.72
N GLN A 132 8.20 -16.25 3.53
CA GLN A 132 7.98 -17.68 3.28
C GLN A 132 7.06 -17.88 2.06
N CYS A 133 5.84 -17.32 2.08
CA CYS A 133 4.93 -17.40 0.94
C CYS A 133 5.50 -16.77 -0.34
N LEU A 134 6.35 -15.75 -0.22
CA LEU A 134 7.04 -15.16 -1.37
C LEU A 134 7.93 -16.21 -2.08
N LYS A 135 8.65 -17.02 -1.30
CA LYS A 135 9.51 -18.09 -1.82
C LYS A 135 8.65 -19.24 -2.35
N ASP A 136 7.69 -19.72 -1.56
CA ASP A 136 6.87 -20.88 -1.88
C ASP A 136 6.05 -20.68 -3.16
N LEU A 137 5.54 -19.46 -3.37
CA LEU A 137 4.78 -19.12 -4.58
C LEU A 137 5.61 -18.40 -5.64
N ARG A 138 6.94 -18.42 -5.56
CA ARG A 138 7.84 -17.81 -6.56
C ARG A 138 7.42 -16.38 -6.93
N GLY A 139 7.08 -15.56 -5.94
CA GLY A 139 6.63 -14.17 -6.16
C GLY A 139 5.18 -13.99 -6.63
N CYS A 140 4.40 -15.06 -6.77
CA CYS A 140 2.99 -15.00 -7.17
C CYS A 140 2.04 -14.83 -5.98
N CYS A 141 0.83 -14.33 -6.24
CA CYS A 141 -0.20 -14.15 -5.22
C CYS A 141 -0.99 -15.44 -4.91
N CYS A 142 -0.89 -16.46 -5.76
CA CYS A 142 -1.56 -17.75 -5.60
C CYS A 142 -0.81 -18.84 -6.41
N LEU A 143 -1.18 -20.10 -6.17
CA LEU A 143 -0.57 -21.26 -6.85
C LEU A 143 -0.81 -21.23 -8.37
N ASP A 144 -2.01 -20.89 -8.82
CA ASP A 144 -2.36 -20.83 -10.25
C ASP A 144 -1.46 -19.86 -11.02
N CYS A 145 -1.18 -18.69 -10.41
CA CYS A 145 -0.30 -17.70 -11.00
C CYS A 145 1.13 -18.21 -11.19
N THR A 146 1.57 -19.22 -10.44
CA THR A 146 2.93 -19.78 -10.58
C THR A 146 3.13 -20.54 -11.89
N SER A 147 2.06 -20.90 -12.59
CA SER A 147 2.12 -21.62 -13.87
C SER A 147 1.79 -20.71 -15.06
N ALA A 148 1.70 -19.39 -14.84
CA ALA A 148 1.40 -18.45 -15.90
C ALA A 148 2.52 -18.42 -16.97
N PRO A 149 2.18 -18.16 -18.24
CA PRO A 149 3.17 -18.13 -19.32
C PRO A 149 4.16 -16.96 -19.18
N ARG A 150 3.72 -15.85 -18.56
CA ARG A 150 4.50 -14.61 -18.45
C ARG A 150 4.89 -14.33 -17.00
N LEU A 151 5.97 -14.95 -16.55
CA LEU A 151 6.46 -14.83 -15.18
C LEU A 151 7.70 -13.93 -15.10
N ARG A 152 7.66 -13.01 -14.13
CA ARG A 152 8.83 -12.22 -13.77
C ARG A 152 9.68 -12.97 -12.72
N PRO A 153 11.00 -12.74 -12.65
CA PRO A 153 11.88 -13.43 -11.70
C PRO A 153 11.59 -13.03 -10.25
N VAL A 154 11.76 -13.95 -9.31
CA VAL A 154 11.55 -13.63 -7.88
C VAL A 154 12.54 -12.57 -7.43
N LEU A 155 12.02 -11.45 -6.92
CA LEU A 155 12.84 -10.32 -6.50
C LEU A 155 13.17 -10.35 -5.01
N PRO A 156 14.46 -10.41 -4.61
CA PRO A 156 14.85 -10.42 -3.21
C PRO A 156 14.67 -9.04 -2.54
N GLY A 157 14.70 -9.02 -1.20
CA GLY A 157 14.81 -7.78 -0.44
C GLY A 157 13.65 -6.81 -0.68
N HIS A 158 13.93 -5.58 -1.10
CA HIS A 158 12.92 -4.53 -1.37
C HIS A 158 12.80 -4.22 -2.88
N GLN A 159 13.35 -5.08 -3.72
CA GLN A 159 13.36 -4.88 -5.18
C GLN A 159 11.95 -4.99 -5.77
N ARG A 160 11.76 -4.32 -6.91
CA ARG A 160 10.48 -4.26 -7.62
C ARG A 160 10.60 -4.60 -9.08
N TYR A 161 9.48 -5.06 -9.61
CA TYR A 161 9.35 -5.27 -11.02
C TYR A 161 9.46 -3.94 -11.75
N LYS A 162 10.34 -3.91 -12.74
CA LYS A 162 10.50 -2.81 -13.67
C LYS A 162 9.35 -2.82 -14.69
N LYS A 163 9.37 -1.91 -15.66
CA LYS A 163 8.40 -1.91 -16.76
C LYS A 163 8.54 -3.21 -17.57
N TRP A 164 7.41 -3.71 -18.09
CA TRP A 164 7.30 -5.03 -18.71
C TRP A 164 8.31 -5.27 -19.84
N TYR A 165 8.64 -4.23 -20.65
CA TYR A 165 9.54 -4.36 -21.78
C TYR A 165 10.95 -4.81 -21.36
N ILE A 166 11.36 -4.52 -20.13
CA ILE A 166 12.66 -4.95 -19.59
C ILE A 166 12.72 -6.47 -19.41
N TYR A 167 11.58 -7.12 -19.17
CA TYR A 167 11.51 -8.57 -18.97
C TYR A 167 11.35 -9.34 -20.28
N ARG A 168 10.63 -8.78 -21.25
CA ARG A 168 10.53 -9.35 -22.60
C ARG A 168 11.92 -9.51 -23.24
N ASP A 169 12.75 -8.47 -23.13
CA ASP A 169 14.04 -8.45 -23.81
C ASP A 169 15.05 -9.40 -23.15
N MET A 170 14.85 -9.76 -21.87
CA MET A 170 15.64 -10.78 -21.17
C MET A 170 15.37 -12.20 -21.68
N GLU A 171 14.10 -12.55 -21.93
CA GLU A 171 13.73 -13.88 -22.48
C GLU A 171 14.36 -14.13 -23.86
N LEU A 172 14.44 -13.08 -24.70
CA LEU A 172 15.07 -13.15 -26.01
C LEU A 172 16.57 -13.42 -25.92
N GLN A 173 17.26 -12.85 -24.93
CA GLN A 173 18.70 -13.07 -24.75
C GLN A 173 19.02 -14.48 -24.25
N THR A 174 18.22 -15.04 -23.34
CA THR A 174 18.38 -16.44 -22.87
C THR A 174 18.10 -17.48 -23.96
N ASN A 175 17.20 -17.17 -24.91
CA ASN A 175 16.90 -18.07 -26.03
C ASN A 175 17.85 -17.90 -27.23
N SER A 176 18.72 -16.88 -27.23
CA SER A 176 19.72 -16.64 -28.28
C SER A 176 21.09 -17.23 -27.96
N THR A 177 21.28 -17.71 -26.73
CA THR A 177 22.54 -18.29 -26.23
C THR A 177 22.41 -19.78 -25.86
N ALA A 178 21.27 -20.40 -26.18
CA ALA A 178 21.00 -21.83 -26.03
C ALA A 178 21.09 -22.54 -27.38
#